data_AF-A0A950HJG1-F1
#
_entry.id   AF-A0A950HJG1-F1
#
_cell.length_a   1.000
_cell.length_b   1.000
_cell.length_c   1.000
_cell.angle_alpha   90.00
_cell.angle_beta   90.00
_cell.angle_gamma   90.00
#
_symmetry.space_group_name_H-M   'P 1'
#
loop_
_entity.id
_entity.type
_entity.pdbx_description
1 polymer ?
#
loop_
_entity_poly.entity_id
_entity_poly.type
_entity_poly.pdbx_seq_one_letter_code
_entity_poly.pdbx_strand_id
1 'polypeptide(L)'
;MIHDFDLGWGIFVQTQGSTSAELYLSDTVLADNGLEGAGAGIIVRPFVSNTVSKVVLNRVEIEGNFFGIKADGTQVTGGVINMTIRDSVSIGNRSNGIVGTTNAGGTPIV
;
A
#
# COMPACT_ATOMS: atom_id res chain seq x y z
N MET A 1 2.92 -14.55 8.33
CA MET A 1 2.55 -13.37 9.13
C MET A 1 3.70 -12.38 9.08
N ILE A 2 3.41 -11.09 8.91
CA ILE A 2 4.37 -9.97 8.84
C ILE A 2 3.97 -9.00 9.95
N HIS A 3 4.80 -8.83 10.98
CA HIS A 3 4.41 -8.03 12.14
C HIS A 3 5.57 -7.33 12.87
N ASP A 4 5.20 -6.36 13.72
CA ASP A 4 6.08 -5.60 14.62
C ASP A 4 7.19 -4.78 13.93
N PHE A 5 6.96 -4.32 12.71
CA PHE A 5 7.84 -3.33 12.06
C PHE A 5 7.54 -1.91 12.55
N ASP A 6 7.92 -1.60 13.79
CA ASP A 6 7.61 -0.33 14.51
C ASP A 6 8.11 0.95 13.82
N LEU A 7 9.20 0.85 13.07
CA LEU A 7 9.83 2.00 12.40
C LEU A 7 9.54 2.07 10.90
N GLY A 8 8.64 1.23 10.37
CA GLY A 8 8.52 1.06 8.92
C GLY A 8 7.13 0.69 8.43
N TRP A 9 7.07 -0.42 7.70
CA TRP A 9 5.90 -0.93 7.02
C TRP A 9 6.05 -2.43 6.88
N GLY A 10 4.92 -3.15 6.81
CA GLY A 10 4.96 -4.58 6.53
C GLY A 10 5.47 -4.85 5.12
N ILE A 11 4.86 -4.19 4.12
CA ILE A 11 5.25 -4.27 2.71
C ILE A 11 5.29 -2.87 2.09
N PHE A 12 6.33 -2.58 1.32
CA PHE A 12 6.44 -1.37 0.52
C PHE A 12 6.67 -1.70 -0.96
N VAL A 13 5.70 -1.32 -1.77
CA VAL A 13 5.72 -1.47 -3.23
C VAL A 13 6.07 -0.13 -3.84
N GLN A 14 7.19 -0.09 -4.55
CA GLN A 14 7.69 1.12 -5.21
C GLN A 14 8.18 0.77 -6.61
N THR A 15 7.81 1.58 -7.60
CA THR A 15 8.39 1.48 -8.95
C THR A 15 9.81 2.02 -8.95
N GLN A 16 10.74 1.32 -9.60
CA GLN A 16 12.13 1.76 -9.75
C GLN A 16 12.55 1.70 -11.22
N GLY A 17 13.21 2.75 -11.70
CA GLY A 17 13.48 2.89 -13.13
C GLY A 17 12.19 2.95 -13.95
N SER A 18 12.28 2.69 -15.25
CA SER A 18 11.15 2.77 -16.18
C SER A 18 10.23 1.52 -16.16
N THR A 19 10.24 0.74 -15.07
CA THR A 19 9.46 -0.50 -14.96
C THR A 19 8.26 -0.39 -14.02
N SER A 20 7.22 -1.14 -14.34
CA SER A 20 6.06 -1.36 -13.48
C SER A 20 6.42 -2.23 -12.27
N ALA A 21 5.69 -2.07 -11.17
CA ALA A 21 5.82 -2.88 -9.96
C ALA A 21 4.58 -3.79 -9.82
N GLU A 22 4.78 -5.03 -9.39
CA GLU A 22 3.69 -5.97 -9.15
C GLU A 22 3.79 -6.61 -7.76
N LEU A 23 2.66 -6.69 -7.07
CA LEU A 23 2.49 -7.45 -5.83
C LEU A 23 1.25 -8.34 -5.95
N TYR A 24 1.43 -9.63 -5.71
CA TYR A 24 0.32 -10.57 -5.48
C TYR A 24 0.51 -11.16 -4.09
N LEU A 25 -0.47 -10.95 -3.23
CA LEU A 25 -0.45 -11.44 -1.85
C LEU A 25 -1.72 -12.21 -1.54
N SER A 26 -1.56 -13.37 -0.93
CA SER A 26 -2.68 -14.16 -0.45
C SER A 26 -2.41 -14.84 0.88
N ASP A 27 -3.49 -15.17 1.60
CA ASP A 27 -3.45 -15.99 2.82
C ASP A 27 -2.41 -15.48 3.83
N THR A 28 -2.39 -14.16 4.03
CA THR A 28 -1.36 -13.47 4.81
C THR A 28 -2.00 -12.53 5.82
N VAL A 29 -1.42 -12.51 7.02
CA VAL A 29 -1.71 -11.51 8.06
C VAL A 29 -0.56 -10.50 8.11
N LEU A 30 -0.88 -9.20 8.04
CA LEU A 30 0.00 -8.09 8.34
C LEU A 30 -0.49 -7.39 9.60
N ALA A 31 0.24 -7.53 10.71
CA ALA A 31 -0.21 -7.07 12.02
C ALA A 31 0.74 -6.04 12.63
N ASP A 32 0.22 -5.05 13.33
CA ASP A 32 0.97 -4.18 14.25
C ASP A 32 2.20 -3.48 13.64
N ASN A 33 2.21 -3.24 12.32
CA ASN A 33 3.30 -2.53 11.67
C ASN A 33 3.07 -1.02 11.65
N GLY A 34 4.17 -0.28 11.70
CA GLY A 34 4.21 1.08 11.21
C GLY A 34 4.50 2.14 12.25
N LEU A 35 5.32 3.10 11.83
CA LEU A 35 5.57 4.33 12.54
C LEU A 35 4.37 5.27 12.47
N GLU A 36 4.08 5.97 13.56
CA GLU A 36 3.03 6.99 13.61
C GLU A 36 3.19 8.04 12.50
N GLY A 37 2.10 8.32 11.78
CA GLY A 37 2.03 9.29 10.69
C GLY A 37 2.57 8.81 9.34
N ALA A 38 3.40 7.76 9.30
CA ALA A 38 4.12 7.37 8.08
C ALA A 38 3.95 5.91 7.66
N GLY A 39 3.85 4.99 8.62
CA GLY A 39 3.87 3.55 8.38
C GLY A 39 2.52 2.95 8.01
N ALA A 40 2.54 1.74 7.43
CA ALA A 40 1.33 0.98 7.13
C ALA A 40 1.60 -0.53 7.12
N GLY A 41 0.54 -1.33 7.11
CA GLY A 41 0.65 -2.74 6.73
C GLY A 41 1.20 -2.85 5.31
N ILE A 42 0.57 -2.16 4.35
CA ILE A 42 1.02 -2.08 2.95
C ILE A 42 1.07 -0.63 2.49
N ILE A 43 2.20 -0.21 1.93
CA ILE A 43 2.34 1.05 1.20
C ILE A 43 2.59 0.76 -0.27
N VAL A 44 1.84 1.42 -1.15
CA VAL A 44 2.06 1.41 -2.60
C VAL A 44 2.35 2.82 -3.05
N ARG A 45 3.57 3.07 -3.51
CA ARG A 45 4.05 4.41 -3.85
C ARG A 45 4.83 4.38 -5.17
N PRO A 46 4.19 4.67 -6.30
CA PRO A 46 4.91 4.91 -7.54
C PRO A 46 5.96 6.01 -7.35
N PHE A 47 7.15 5.80 -7.91
CA PHE A 47 8.26 6.76 -7.83
C PHE A 47 8.82 7.16 -9.20
N VAL A 48 8.27 6.57 -10.27
CA VAL A 48 8.58 6.93 -11.64
C VAL A 48 7.30 7.25 -12.39
N SER A 49 7.29 8.39 -13.08
CA SER A 49 6.14 8.88 -13.84
C SER A 49 5.69 7.87 -14.91
N ASN A 50 4.39 7.84 -15.19
CA ASN A 50 3.79 6.98 -16.23
C ASN A 50 4.05 5.47 -16.05
N THR A 51 4.25 5.01 -14.81
CA THR A 51 4.37 3.58 -14.47
C THR A 51 3.08 3.00 -13.90
N VAL A 52 2.95 1.68 -13.93
CA VAL A 52 1.83 0.94 -13.32
C VAL A 52 2.34 0.25 -12.06
N SER A 53 1.66 0.46 -10.94
CA SER A 53 1.80 -0.40 -9.76
C SER A 53 0.58 -1.30 -9.67
N LYS A 54 0.75 -2.60 -9.94
CA LYS A 54 -0.33 -3.60 -9.89
C LYS A 54 -0.30 -4.32 -8.56
N VAL A 55 -1.40 -4.28 -7.81
CA VAL A 55 -1.50 -4.92 -6.50
C VAL A 55 -2.76 -5.78 -6.43
N VAL A 56 -2.59 -7.04 -6.08
CA VAL A 56 -3.70 -7.99 -5.89
C VAL A 56 -3.60 -8.60 -4.50
N LEU A 57 -4.62 -8.37 -3.68
CA LEU A 57 -4.76 -8.91 -2.33
C LEU A 57 -5.93 -9.90 -2.29
N ASN A 58 -5.69 -11.11 -1.81
CA ASN A 58 -6.71 -12.16 -1.72
C ASN A 58 -6.63 -12.91 -0.38
N ARG A 59 -7.67 -12.86 0.47
CA ARG A 59 -7.62 -13.47 1.81
C ARG A 59 -6.45 -12.94 2.65
N VAL A 60 -6.31 -11.61 2.64
CA VAL A 60 -5.29 -10.91 3.43
C VAL A 60 -5.98 -10.20 4.60
N GLU A 61 -5.42 -10.35 5.78
CA GLU A 61 -5.83 -9.64 6.99
C GLU A 61 -4.79 -8.59 7.35
N ILE A 62 -5.22 -7.35 7.53
CA ILE A 62 -4.36 -6.20 7.80
C ILE A 62 -4.86 -5.52 9.06
N GLU A 63 -4.24 -5.88 10.19
CA GLU A 63 -4.74 -5.57 11.53
C GLU A 63 -3.74 -4.75 12.38
N GLY A 64 -4.23 -3.85 13.23
CA GLY A 64 -3.38 -3.17 14.23
C GLY A 64 -2.27 -2.23 13.68
N ASN A 65 -2.11 -2.14 12.36
CA ASN A 65 -1.08 -1.30 11.75
C ASN A 65 -1.41 0.19 11.93
N PHE A 66 -0.47 1.10 11.64
CA PHE A 66 -0.79 2.54 11.68
C PHE A 66 -1.84 2.90 10.60
N PHE A 67 -1.49 2.80 9.32
CA PHE A 67 -2.47 2.64 8.24
C PHE A 67 -2.58 1.16 7.87
N GLY A 68 -3.74 0.69 7.42
CA GLY A 68 -3.83 -0.67 6.87
C GLY A 68 -3.16 -0.75 5.49
N ILE A 69 -3.83 -0.17 4.49
CA ILE A 69 -3.34 -0.01 3.12
C ILE A 69 -3.25 1.47 2.79
N LYS A 70 -2.06 1.93 2.40
CA LYS A 70 -1.81 3.29 1.93
C LYS A 70 -1.37 3.28 0.48
N ALA A 71 -2.24 3.74 -0.41
CA ALA A 71 -1.91 3.98 -1.80
C ALA A 71 -1.57 5.46 -1.99
N ASP A 72 -0.29 5.73 -2.23
CA ASP A 72 0.34 7.04 -2.18
C ASP A 72 0.85 7.45 -3.56
N GLY A 73 0.01 8.18 -4.29
CA GLY A 73 0.30 8.72 -5.61
C GLY A 73 0.89 10.13 -5.59
N THR A 74 1.39 10.62 -4.45
CA THR A 74 1.82 12.03 -4.35
C THR A 74 3.22 12.29 -4.88
N GLN A 75 4.04 11.26 -5.10
CA GLN A 75 5.47 11.42 -5.43
C GLN A 75 5.74 11.72 -6.90
N VAL A 76 4.85 11.30 -7.81
CA VAL A 76 5.03 11.45 -9.26
C VAL A 76 3.73 11.82 -9.94
N THR A 77 3.85 12.37 -11.15
CA THR A 77 2.72 12.69 -12.01
C THR A 77 2.46 11.59 -13.03
N GLY A 78 1.19 11.32 -13.30
CA GLY A 78 0.77 10.28 -14.25
C GLY A 78 1.00 8.84 -13.74
N GLY A 79 0.76 7.86 -14.61
CA GLY A 79 0.78 6.45 -14.25
C GLY A 79 -0.49 6.00 -13.54
N VAL A 80 -0.45 4.85 -12.87
CA VAL A 80 -1.61 4.29 -12.16
C VAL A 80 -1.23 3.34 -11.04
N ILE A 81 -1.95 3.38 -9.91
CA ILE A 81 -2.01 2.30 -8.93
C ILE A 81 -3.26 1.49 -9.25
N ASN A 82 -3.08 0.29 -9.81
CA ASN A 82 -4.16 -0.63 -10.15
C ASN A 82 -4.28 -1.67 -9.04
N MET A 83 -5.35 -1.58 -8.23
CA MET A 83 -5.47 -2.36 -7.01
C MET A 83 -6.76 -3.18 -6.96
N THR A 84 -6.60 -4.49 -6.81
CA THR A 84 -7.72 -5.42 -6.56
C THR A 84 -7.61 -6.00 -5.16
N ILE A 85 -8.65 -5.83 -4.35
CA ILE A 85 -8.76 -6.41 -3.01
C ILE A 85 -9.97 -7.35 -3.00
N ARG A 86 -9.74 -8.63 -2.75
CA ARG A 86 -10.79 -9.66 -2.68
C ARG A 86 -10.69 -10.44 -1.37
N ASP A 87 -11.83 -10.71 -0.75
CA ASP A 87 -11.96 -11.54 0.46
C ASP A 87 -10.96 -11.18 1.56
N SER A 88 -10.62 -9.89 1.67
CA SER A 88 -9.59 -9.39 2.57
C SER A 88 -10.19 -8.36 3.51
N VAL A 89 -9.57 -8.17 4.66
CA VAL A 89 -10.03 -7.27 5.70
C VAL A 89 -8.91 -6.35 6.14
N SER A 90 -9.23 -5.08 6.38
CA SER A 90 -8.35 -4.15 7.06
C SER A 90 -9.07 -3.58 8.28
N ILE A 91 -8.59 -3.91 9.47
CA ILE A 91 -9.32 -3.73 10.73
C ILE A 91 -8.41 -3.26 11.86
N GLY A 92 -8.95 -2.54 12.85
CA GLY A 92 -8.21 -2.20 14.08
C GLY A 92 -6.96 -1.32 13.87
N ASN A 93 -6.78 -0.72 12.70
CA ASN A 93 -5.63 0.15 12.42
C ASN A 93 -5.74 1.47 13.18
N ARG A 94 -4.61 2.04 13.61
CA ARG A 94 -4.57 3.26 14.46
C ARG A 94 -5.06 4.52 13.74
N SER A 95 -5.01 4.53 12.41
CA SER A 95 -5.53 5.59 11.53
C SER A 95 -6.57 5.00 10.56
N ASN A 96 -6.41 5.18 9.24
CA ASN A 96 -7.33 4.63 8.25
C ASN A 96 -7.00 3.15 7.92
N GLY A 97 -8.04 2.32 7.76
CA GLY A 97 -7.88 0.96 7.24
C GLY A 97 -7.39 0.97 5.79
N ILE A 98 -8.02 1.76 4.92
CA ILE A 98 -7.59 1.95 3.53
C ILE A 98 -7.60 3.45 3.24
N VAL A 99 -6.50 3.97 2.70
CA VAL A 99 -6.37 5.38 2.34
C VAL A 99 -5.69 5.52 0.98
N GLY A 100 -6.31 6.32 0.12
CA GLY A 100 -5.71 6.83 -1.10
C GLY A 100 -5.33 8.30 -0.95
N THR A 101 -4.14 8.69 -1.38
CA THR A 101 -3.72 10.09 -1.40
C THR A 101 -3.00 10.39 -2.70
N THR A 102 -3.36 11.50 -3.34
CA THR A 102 -2.73 11.95 -4.58
C THR A 102 -2.72 13.47 -4.63
N ASN A 103 -1.74 14.02 -5.34
CA ASN A 103 -1.70 15.45 -5.67
C ASN A 103 -2.49 15.71 -6.97
N ALA A 104 -2.74 16.97 -7.31
CA ALA A 104 -3.28 17.29 -8.64
C ALA A 104 -2.34 16.76 -9.74
N GLY A 105 -2.88 15.92 -10.64
CA GLY A 105 -2.09 15.23 -11.68
C GLY A 105 -1.19 14.10 -11.18
N GLY A 106 -1.26 13.77 -9.88
CA GLY A 106 -0.55 12.64 -9.28
C GLY A 106 -1.11 11.30 -9.75
N THR A 107 -0.47 10.21 -9.35
CA THR A 107 -0.92 8.88 -9.73
C THR A 107 -2.27 8.56 -9.08
N PRO A 108 -3.33 8.22 -9.84
CA PRO A 108 -4.61 7.81 -9.30
C PRO A 108 -4.59 6.36 -8.83
N ILE A 109 -5.59 6.01 -8.02
CA ILE A 109 -5.93 4.64 -7.66
C ILE A 109 -7.17 4.26 -8.45
N VAL A 110 -7.13 3.11 -9.13
CA VAL A 110 -8.24 2.55 -9.92
C VAL A 110 -8.38 1.06 -9.70
#